data_AF-A0A2D9LA98-F1
#
_entry.id   AF-A0A2D9LA98-F1
#
_cell.length_a   1.000
_cell.length_b   1.000
_cell.length_c   1.000
_cell.angle_alpha   90.00
_cell.angle_beta   90.00
_cell.angle_gamma   90.00
#
_symmetry.space_group_name_H-M   'P 1'
#
loop_
_entity.id
_entity.type
_entity.pdbx_description
1 polymer ?
#
loop_
_entity_poly.entity_id
_entity_poly.type
_entity_poly.pdbx_seq_one_letter_code
_entity_poly.pdbx_strand_id
1 'polypeptide(L)' 'MSEFDESNLEQSSNWTSDSDDNHSIAGRARVRAQLQADIEAFLQGGGKIQEVDTTFRSDTPRKVEIGFNNRSL' A
#
# COMPACT_ATOMS: atom_id res chain seq x y z
N MET A 1 22.25 17.28 4.61
CA MET A 1 21.63 16.02 4.20
C MET A 1 20.83 15.55 5.42
N SER A 2 19.51 15.55 5.35
CA SER A 2 18.67 15.11 6.48
C SER A 2 18.62 13.60 6.42
N GLU A 3 19.16 12.93 7.42
CA GLU A 3 19.05 11.49 7.61
C GLU A 3 17.57 11.13 7.71
N PHE A 4 17.14 10.19 6.86
CA PHE A 4 15.78 9.67 6.88
C PHE A 4 15.68 8.77 8.11
N ASP A 5 14.84 9.15 9.08
CA ASP A 5 14.64 8.38 10.30
C ASP A 5 13.80 7.13 9.99
N GLU A 6 14.48 6.06 9.58
CA GLU A 6 13.90 4.77 9.19
C GLU A 6 13.24 4.03 10.38
N SER A 7 13.42 4.50 11.62
CA SER A 7 12.84 3.87 12.82
C SER A 7 11.31 3.98 12.89
N ASN A 8 10.71 4.94 12.19
CA ASN A 8 9.25 5.08 12.11
C ASN A 8 8.61 4.19 11.01
N LEU A 9 9.43 3.43 10.25
CA LEU A 9 8.97 2.57 9.17
C LEU A 9 8.81 1.08 9.57
N GLU A 10 9.07 0.72 10.83
CA GLU A 10 9.05 -0.69 11.26
C GLU A 10 7.71 -1.21 11.82
N GLN A 11 6.63 -0.43 11.78
CA GLN A 11 5.35 -0.88 12.38
C GLN A 11 4.10 -0.72 11.52
N SER A 12 4.25 -0.60 10.20
CA SER A 12 3.10 -0.72 9.30
C SER A 12 3.05 -2.12 8.69
N SER A 13 2.35 -2.99 9.42
CA SER A 13 1.64 -4.14 8.88
C SER A 13 2.51 -5.24 8.28
N ASN A 14 2.65 -6.29 9.08
CA ASN A 14 3.05 -7.62 8.66
C ASN A 14 2.03 -8.20 7.64
N TRP A 15 1.97 -7.65 6.42
CA TRP A 15 1.18 -8.17 5.27
C TRP A 15 1.68 -9.55 4.79
N THR A 16 2.63 -10.15 5.50
CA THR A 16 3.13 -11.51 5.31
C THR A 16 2.27 -12.56 6.02
N SER A 17 1.08 -12.19 6.52
CA SER A 17 0.11 -13.18 6.95
C SER A 17 -0.54 -13.82 5.72
N ASP A 18 -0.09 -15.02 5.38
CA ASP A 18 -0.94 -16.03 4.75
C ASP A 18 -1.23 -15.88 3.24
N SER A 19 -0.18 -15.75 2.43
CA SER A 19 -0.30 -15.81 0.97
C SER A 19 -1.01 -17.07 0.45
N ASP A 20 -1.10 -18.15 1.23
CA ASP A 20 -1.78 -19.40 0.86
C ASP A 20 -3.31 -19.35 1.08
N ASP A 21 -3.79 -18.63 2.11
CA ASP A 21 -5.22 -18.59 2.46
C ASP A 21 -6.05 -17.74 1.47
N ASN A 22 -5.43 -16.83 0.70
CA ASN A 22 -6.13 -15.98 -0.26
C ASN A 22 -6.65 -16.70 -1.52
N HIS A 23 -6.23 -17.95 -1.75
CA HIS A 23 -6.65 -18.72 -2.92
C HIS A 23 -8.07 -19.30 -2.77
N SER A 24 -8.57 -19.47 -1.55
CA SER A 24 -9.94 -19.93 -1.27
C SER A 24 -10.92 -18.77 -1.07
N ILE A 25 -12.20 -18.99 -1.39
CA ILE A 25 -13.28 -18.04 -1.08
C ILE A 25 -13.35 -17.78 0.43
N ALA A 26 -13.15 -18.83 1.24
CA ALA A 26 -13.21 -18.74 2.69
C ALA A 26 -12.07 -17.88 3.25
N GLY A 27 -10.84 -18.05 2.75
CA GLY A 27 -9.72 -17.25 3.23
C GLY A 27 -9.81 -15.78 2.78
N ARG A 28 -10.26 -15.51 1.54
CA ARG A 28 -10.59 -14.13 1.13
C ARG A 28 -11.66 -13.48 2.01
N ALA A 29 -12.64 -14.25 2.49
CA ALA A 29 -13.67 -13.75 3.38
C ALA A 29 -13.10 -13.38 4.77
N ARG A 30 -12.17 -14.18 5.31
CA ARG A 30 -11.47 -13.87 6.56
C ARG A 30 -10.65 -12.59 6.44
N VAL A 31 -9.86 -12.47 5.38
CA VAL A 31 -9.05 -11.25 5.13
C VAL A 31 -9.95 -10.02 5.00
N ARG A 32 -11.10 -10.13 4.31
CA ARG A 32 -12.06 -9.02 4.23
C ARG A 32 -12.61 -8.64 5.60
N ALA A 33 -12.97 -9.62 6.44
CA ALA A 33 -13.49 -9.37 7.77
C ALA A 33 -12.45 -8.68 8.67
N GLN A 34 -11.20 -9.12 8.61
CA GLN A 34 -10.11 -8.50 9.36
C GLN A 34 -9.88 -7.05 8.88
N LEU A 35 -9.75 -6.84 7.57
CA LEU A 35 -9.55 -5.51 7.00
C LEU A 35 -10.71 -4.55 7.36
N GLN A 36 -11.95 -5.04 7.36
CA GLN A 36 -13.12 -4.26 7.78
C GLN A 36 -12.98 -3.79 9.24
N ALA A 37 -12.61 -4.69 10.15
CA ALA A 37 -12.42 -4.36 11.56
C ALA A 37 -11.29 -3.33 11.76
N ASP A 38 -10.19 -3.48 11.02
CA ASP A 38 -9.04 -2.57 11.10
C ASP A 38 -9.40 -1.17 10.58
N ILE A 39 -10.17 -1.08 9.48
CA ILE A 39 -10.68 0.19 8.95
C ILE A 39 -11.58 0.88 9.97
N GLU A 40 -12.51 0.14 10.58
CA GLU A 40 -13.41 0.69 11.58
C GLU A 40 -12.66 1.21 12.81
N ALA A 41 -11.67 0.45 13.31
CA ALA A 41 -10.82 0.87 14.42
C ALA A 41 -10.03 2.14 14.09
N PHE A 42 -9.47 2.23 12.88
CA PHE A 42 -8.74 3.42 12.41
C PHE A 42 -9.63 4.66 12.38
N LEU A 43 -10.84 4.53 11.84
CA LEU A 43 -11.81 5.63 11.77
C LEU A 43 -12.30 6.05 13.16
N GLN A 44 -12.59 5.09 14.05
CA GLN A 44 -13.00 5.36 15.43
C GLN A 44 -11.89 6.05 16.24
N GLY A 45 -10.63 5.72 15.96
CA GLY A 45 -9.46 6.39 16.54
C GLY A 45 -9.25 7.83 16.05
N GLY A 46 -10.12 8.35 15.18
CA GLY A 46 -10.00 9.70 14.60
C GLY A 46 -9.12 9.75 13.35
N GLY A 47 -8.67 8.60 12.84
CA GLY A 47 -8.01 8.48 11.55
C GLY A 47 -8.94 8.91 10.42
N LYS A 48 -8.36 9.44 9.33
CA LYS A 48 -9.11 9.94 8.17
C LYS A 48 -8.54 9.34 6.90
N ILE A 49 -9.43 8.88 6.02
CA ILE A 49 -9.08 8.44 4.68
C ILE A 49 -8.92 9.68 3.82
N GLN A 50 -7.78 9.81 3.16
CA GLN A 50 -7.48 10.90 2.24
C GLN A 50 -7.52 10.36 0.81
N GLU A 51 -8.33 10.99 -0.03
CA GLU A 51 -8.29 10.74 -1.46
C GLU A 51 -7.08 11.48 -2.05
N VAL A 52 -6.30 10.76 -2.85
CA VAL A 52 -5.13 11.30 -3.54
C VAL A 52 -5.41 11.27 -5.04
N ASP A 53 -5.10 12.37 -5.73
CA ASP A 53 -5.30 12.47 -7.17
C ASP A 53 -4.52 11.36 -7.89
N THR A 54 -5.14 10.74 -8.90
CA THR A 54 -4.52 9.67 -9.70
C THR A 54 -3.25 10.09 -10.45
N THR A 55 -3.07 11.39 -10.65
CA THR A 55 -1.87 11.99 -11.26
C THR A 55 -0.80 12.34 -10.23
N PHE A 56 -1.11 12.25 -8.93
CA PHE A 56 -0.15 12.48 -7.87
C PHE A 56 0.97 11.45 -7.95
N ARG A 57 2.18 11.95 -8.19
CA ARG A 57 3.41 11.18 -8.11
C ARG A 57 4.27 11.82 -7.04
N SER A 58 4.63 11.03 -6.02
CA SER A 58 5.60 11.43 -5.01
C SER A 58 7.02 11.47 -5.56
N ASP A 59 7.30 10.68 -6.62
CA ASP A 59 8.58 10.67 -7.32
C ASP A 59 8.64 11.81 -8.35
N THR A 60 9.85 12.38 -8.51
CA THR A 60 10.09 13.42 -9.53
C THR A 60 9.86 12.82 -10.92
N PRO A 61 9.31 13.57 -11.91
CA PRO A 61 9.17 13.06 -13.26
C PRO A 61 10.52 12.57 -13.82
N ARG A 62 10.73 11.25 -13.84
CA ARG A 62 11.92 10.66 -14.43
C ARG A 62 11.80 10.69 -15.95
N LYS A 63 12.89 11.04 -16.62
CA LYS A 63 12.99 10.82 -18.08
C LYS A 63 12.69 9.35 -18.33
N VAL A 64 11.73 9.07 -19.20
CA VAL A 64 11.41 7.70 -19.59
C VAL A 64 12.67 7.10 -20.20
N GLU A 65 13.18 6.00 -19.65
CA GLU A 65 14.34 5.33 -20.23
C GLU A 65 13.97 4.82 -21.63
N ILE A 66 14.86 5.05 -22.59
CA ILE A 66 14.74 4.49 -23.94
C ILE A 66 14.72 2.96 -23.79
N GLY A 67 13.62 2.32 -24.18
CA GLY A 67 13.39 0.88 -24.00
C GLY A 67 12.36 0.50 -22.94
N PHE A 68 11.78 1.44 -22.18
CA PHE A 68 10.62 1.14 -21.32
C PHE A 68 9.44 0.65 -22.18
N ASN A 69 8.96 -0.57 -21.93
CA ASN A 69 7.97 -1.28 -22.77
C ASN A 69 8.40 -1.48 -24.24
N ASN A 70 9.70 -1.70 -24.51
CA ASN A 70 10.22 -2.07 -25.84
C ASN A 70 9.85 -1.09 -26.98
N ARG A 71 9.54 0.17 -26.65
CA ARG A 71 9.21 1.17 -27.66
C ARG A 71 10.51 1.74 -28.23
N SER A 72 10.91 1.29 -29.42
CA SER A 72 11.89 2.02 -30.23
C SER A 72 11.27 3.34 -30.70
N LEU A 73 12.09 4.40 -30.72
CA LEU A 73 11.74 5.74 -31.24
C LEU A 73 11.57 5.71 -32.76
#